data_AF-A0A0F9BQD5-F1
#
_entry.id   AF-A0A0F9BQD5-F1
#
_cell.length_a   1.000
_cell.length_b   1.000
_cell.length_c   1.000
_cell.angle_alpha   90.00
_cell.angle_beta   90.00
_cell.angle_gamma   90.00
#
_symmetry.space_group_name_H-M   'P 1'
#
loop_
_entity.id
_entity.type
_entity.pdbx_description
1 polymer ?
#
loop_
_entity_poly.entity_id
_entity_poly.type
_entity_poly.pdbx_seq_one_letter_code
_entity_poly.pdbx_strand_id
1 'polypeptide(L)'
;GDQAVDHALWLNIGGRAGHSALHAVDVHEGSRSDFSGRRWEVEVKTPREAREGMRSEKDQARETERQERLEADQKTLVRTMTKLTAAESKSTIREMAGLGHGKRFEETWGALIQDGSIVRDGTIRKGNNQEYDAFRLEDSEGET
;
A
#
# COMPACT_ATOMS: atom_id res chain seq x y z
N GLY A 1 -7.69 -13.89 27.47
CA GLY A 1 -6.24 -13.67 27.55
C GLY A 1 -6.03 -12.22 27.93
N ASP A 2 -5.07 -11.94 28.81
CA ASP A 2 -4.66 -10.57 29.09
C ASP A 2 -3.90 -10.06 27.86
N GLN A 3 -4.32 -8.93 27.29
CA GLN A 3 -3.73 -8.35 26.08
C GLN A 3 -3.43 -6.88 26.37
N ALA A 4 -2.39 -6.35 25.74
CA ALA A 4 -2.12 -4.92 25.79
C ALA A 4 -3.27 -4.16 25.11
N VAL A 5 -3.61 -2.99 25.64
CA VAL A 5 -4.70 -2.14 25.15
C VAL A 5 -4.24 -0.70 25.05
N ASP A 6 -4.58 -0.05 23.95
CA ASP A 6 -4.33 1.37 23.72
C ASP A 6 -5.62 2.17 23.93
N HIS A 7 -5.54 3.26 24.68
CA HIS A 7 -6.63 4.19 24.91
C HIS A 7 -6.24 5.61 24.46
N ALA A 8 -7.09 6.23 23.64
CA ALA A 8 -6.94 7.62 23.22
C ALA A 8 -8.04 8.47 23.87
N LEU A 9 -7.65 9.51 24.61
CA LEU A 9 -8.54 10.37 25.39
C LEU A 9 -8.30 11.86 25.07
N TRP A 10 -9.35 12.67 25.21
CA TRP A 10 -9.25 14.13 25.19
C TRP A 10 -9.53 14.68 26.57
N LEU A 11 -8.57 15.42 27.13
CA LEU A 11 -8.65 16.02 28.45
C LEU A 11 -8.77 17.55 28.32
N ASN A 12 -9.84 18.12 28.88
CA ASN A 12 -10.01 19.56 28.97
C ASN A 12 -9.77 20.01 30.42
N ILE A 13 -8.74 20.82 30.63
CA ILE A 13 -8.38 21.36 31.95
C ILE A 13 -8.69 22.86 31.94
N GLY A 14 -9.58 23.30 32.83
CA GLY A 14 -10.00 24.69 32.92
C GLY A 14 -9.94 25.24 34.34
N GLY A 15 -9.53 26.51 34.47
CA GLY A 15 -9.53 27.25 35.73
C GLY A 15 -10.75 28.16 35.88
N ARG A 16 -11.07 28.52 37.12
CA ARG A 16 -12.20 29.42 37.48
C ARG A 16 -12.13 30.81 36.82
N ALA A 17 -10.95 31.22 36.35
CA ALA A 17 -10.71 32.50 35.67
C ALA A 17 -10.95 32.45 34.13
N GLY A 18 -11.52 31.36 33.60
CA GLY A 18 -11.89 31.25 32.18
C GLY A 18 -10.78 30.79 31.25
N HIS A 19 -9.60 30.45 31.77
CA HIS A 19 -8.55 29.78 31.01
C HIS A 19 -8.86 28.29 30.88
N SER A 20 -8.88 27.75 29.67
CA SER A 20 -8.95 26.31 29.41
C SER A 20 -7.88 25.86 28.43
N ALA A 21 -7.42 24.63 28.60
CA ALA A 21 -6.49 23.96 27.72
C ALA A 21 -7.03 22.56 27.38
N LEU A 22 -6.99 22.22 26.09
CA LEU A 22 -7.30 20.89 25.59
C LEU A 22 -5.99 20.12 25.43
N HIS A 23 -5.96 18.86 25.84
CA HIS A 23 -4.84 17.95 25.70
C HIS A 23 -5.34 16.61 25.15
N ALA A 24 -4.52 15.97 24.32
CA ALA A 24 -4.71 14.56 24.00
C ALA A 24 -3.91 13.73 25.02
N VAL A 25 -4.48 12.62 25.46
CA VAL A 25 -3.86 11.71 26.41
C VAL A 25 -3.94 10.31 25.82
N ASP A 26 -2.78 9.76 25.48
CA ASP A 26 -2.64 8.40 25.00
C ASP A 26 -2.16 7.53 26.17
N VAL A 27 -2.82 6.39 26.37
CA VAL A 27 -2.53 5.48 27.47
C VAL A 27 -2.31 4.08 26.90
N HIS A 28 -1.11 3.55 27.10
CA HIS A 28 -0.75 2.19 26.76
C HIS A 28 -0.77 1.33 28.02
N GLU A 29 -1.75 0.44 28.11
CA GLU A 29 -1.83 -0.58 29.15
C GLU A 29 -1.13 -1.85 28.65
N GLY A 30 0.02 -2.18 29.25
CA GLY A 30 0.72 -3.44 28.98
C GLY A 30 0.01 -4.66 29.57
N SER A 31 0.41 -5.87 29.16
CA SER A 31 -0.20 -7.10 29.64
C SER A 31 0.51 -7.65 30.89
N ARG A 32 -0.21 -8.36 31.76
CA ARG A 32 0.42 -9.14 32.86
C ARG A 32 1.30 -10.27 32.34
N SER A 33 1.13 -10.69 31.09
CA SER A 33 1.99 -11.70 30.45
C SER A 33 3.35 -11.15 30.02
N ASP A 34 3.54 -9.84 30.02
CA ASP A 34 4.81 -9.22 29.61
C ASP A 34 5.86 -9.45 30.69
N PHE A 35 7.13 -9.60 30.28
CA PHE A 35 8.25 -9.88 31.19
C PHE A 35 8.37 -8.84 32.32
N SER A 36 7.93 -7.61 32.07
CA SER A 36 7.92 -6.50 33.02
C SER A 36 6.63 -6.34 33.84
N GLY A 37 5.63 -7.19 33.61
CA GLY A 37 4.27 -7.07 34.15
C GLY A 37 3.45 -5.94 33.53
N ARG A 38 2.21 -5.77 34.02
CA ARG A 38 1.29 -4.71 33.59
C ARG A 38 1.85 -3.33 33.96
N ARG A 39 2.13 -2.53 32.94
CA ARG A 39 2.57 -1.13 33.09
C ARG A 39 1.60 -0.21 32.38
N TRP A 40 1.49 1.01 32.91
CA TRP A 40 0.72 2.08 32.30
C TRP A 40 1.72 3.12 31.82
N GLU A 41 1.83 3.27 30.51
CA GLU A 41 2.57 4.35 29.89
C GLU A 41 1.57 5.41 29.42
N VAL A 42 1.79 6.65 29.83
CA VAL A 42 0.86 7.76 29.58
C VAL A 42 1.61 8.88 28.89
N GLU A 43 1.15 9.24 27.69
CA GLU A 43 1.69 10.36 26.92
C GLU A 43 0.65 11.47 26.85
N VAL A 44 1.05 12.70 27.18
CA VAL A 44 0.17 13.88 27.11
C VAL A 44 0.66 14.77 25.97
N LYS A 45 -0.17 14.94 24.96
CA LYS A 45 0.11 15.72 23.75
C LYS A 45 -0.69 17.01 23.74
N THR A 46 -0.12 18.06 23.16
CA THR A 46 -0.90 19.23 22.77
C THR A 46 -1.85 18.87 21.61
N PRO A 47 -2.94 19.64 21.39
CA PRO A 47 -3.86 19.40 20.27
C PRO A 47 -3.20 19.56 18.90
N ARG A 48 -2.03 20.21 18.83
CA ARG A 48 -1.25 20.33 17.60
C ARG A 48 -0.48 19.05 17.33
N GLU A 49 0.27 18.56 18.32
CA GLU A 49 1.06 17.32 18.22
C GLU A 49 0.16 16.11 17.91
N ALA A 50 -1.01 16.01 18.56
CA ALA A 50 -1.97 14.94 18.28
C ALA A 50 -2.48 14.98 16.82
N ARG A 51 -2.73 16.17 16.27
CA ARG A 51 -3.18 16.32 14.87
C ARG A 51 -2.07 16.02 13.87
N GLU A 52 -0.83 16.41 14.17
CA GLU A 52 0.33 16.13 13.34
C GLU A 52 0.63 14.61 13.33
N GLY A 53 0.57 13.95 14.50
CA GLY A 53 0.70 12.50 14.65
C GLY A 53 -0.33 11.72 13.83
N MET A 54 -1.62 12.03 14.01
CA MET A 54 -2.71 11.39 13.24
C MET A 54 -2.56 11.58 11.72
N ARG A 55 -2.03 12.73 11.28
CA ARG A 55 -1.79 12.98 9.86
C ARG A 55 -0.65 12.11 9.33
N SER A 56 0.44 12.02 10.08
CA SER A 56 1.59 11.16 9.74
C SER A 56 1.19 9.69 9.68
N GLU A 57 0.45 9.18 10.68
CA GLU A 57 -0.03 7.80 10.71
C GLU A 57 -0.96 7.50 9.52
N LYS A 58 -1.86 8.44 9.20
CA LYS A 58 -2.76 8.28 8.05
C LYS A 58 -2.01 8.28 6.73
N ASP A 59 -0.98 9.11 6.58
CA ASP A 59 -0.18 9.16 5.36
C ASP A 59 0.70 7.91 5.21
N GLN A 60 1.24 7.37 6.31
CA GLN A 60 1.94 6.08 6.32
C GLN A 60 0.99 4.91 5.98
N ALA A 61 -0.18 4.84 6.61
CA ALA A 61 -1.17 3.81 6.33
C ALA A 61 -1.61 3.83 4.85
N ARG A 62 -1.77 5.02 4.27
CA ARG A 62 -2.09 5.18 2.84
C ARG A 62 -0.98 4.69 1.93
N GLU A 63 0.28 4.95 2.29
CA GLU A 63 1.41 4.49 1.49
C GLU A 63 1.55 2.96 1.57
N THR A 64 1.40 2.38 2.76
CA THR A 64 1.37 0.92 2.94
C THR A 64 0.25 0.29 2.13
N GLU A 65 -0.99 0.80 2.24
CA GLU A 65 -2.14 0.28 1.47
C GLU A 65 -1.91 0.42 -0.04
N ARG A 66 -1.27 1.51 -0.47
CA ARG A 66 -0.92 1.72 -1.88
C ARG A 66 0.10 0.68 -2.35
N GLN A 67 1.13 0.42 -1.55
CA GLN A 67 2.19 -0.52 -1.87
C GLN A 67 1.66 -1.96 -1.92
N GLU A 68 0.90 -2.39 -0.92
CA GLU A 68 0.26 -3.70 -0.88
C GLU A 68 -0.64 -3.92 -2.11
N ARG A 69 -1.40 -2.88 -2.49
CA ARG A 69 -2.25 -2.93 -3.68
C ARG A 69 -1.44 -3.03 -4.96
N LEU A 70 -0.36 -2.26 -5.09
CA LEU A 70 0.54 -2.32 -6.24
C LEU A 70 1.12 -3.73 -6.41
N GLU A 71 1.58 -4.34 -5.32
CA GLU A 71 2.12 -5.70 -5.31
C GLU A 71 1.06 -6.75 -5.69
N ALA A 72 -0.18 -6.60 -5.20
CA ALA A 72 -1.29 -7.47 -5.58
C ALA A 72 -1.62 -7.38 -7.09
N ASP A 73 -1.52 -6.18 -7.66
CA ASP A 73 -1.71 -5.96 -9.10
C ASP A 73 -0.59 -6.55 -9.92
N GLN A 74 0.67 -6.36 -9.49
CA GLN A 74 1.83 -6.95 -10.15
C GLN A 74 1.68 -8.48 -10.24
N LYS A 75 1.36 -9.13 -9.10
CA LYS A 75 1.10 -10.58 -9.05
C LYS A 75 -0.03 -11.00 -9.99
N THR A 76 -1.10 -10.22 -10.06
CA THR A 76 -2.24 -10.50 -10.94
C THR A 76 -1.86 -10.38 -12.41
N LEU A 77 -1.06 -9.38 -12.77
CA LEU A 77 -0.61 -9.12 -14.12
C LEU A 77 0.38 -10.18 -14.59
N VAL A 78 1.39 -10.50 -13.78
CA VAL A 78 2.35 -11.59 -14.04
C VAL A 78 1.61 -12.92 -14.22
N ARG A 79 0.71 -13.29 -13.29
CA ARG A 79 -0.09 -14.52 -13.40
C ARG A 79 -0.98 -14.56 -14.65
N THR A 80 -1.44 -13.41 -15.13
CA THR A 80 -2.19 -13.34 -16.39
C THR A 80 -1.27 -13.59 -17.56
N MET A 81 -0.09 -12.97 -17.56
CA MET A 81 0.87 -13.12 -18.64
C MET A 81 1.51 -14.51 -18.70
N THR A 82 1.67 -15.23 -17.58
CA THR A 82 2.14 -16.63 -17.60
C THR A 82 1.17 -17.59 -18.29
N LYS A 83 -0.11 -17.20 -18.45
CA LYS A 83 -1.10 -17.99 -19.19
C LYS A 83 -1.08 -17.68 -20.69
N LEU A 84 -0.37 -16.64 -21.12
CA LEU A 84 -0.23 -16.31 -22.53
C LEU A 84 0.84 -17.22 -23.14
N THR A 85 0.49 -17.84 -24.26
CA THR A 85 1.41 -18.69 -25.03
C THR A 85 2.25 -17.90 -26.03
N ALA A 86 1.91 -16.63 -26.26
CA ALA A 86 2.59 -15.73 -27.19
C ALA A 86 2.59 -14.29 -26.67
N ALA A 87 3.50 -13.47 -27.18
CA ALA A 87 3.54 -12.04 -26.88
C ALA A 87 2.25 -11.35 -27.34
N GLU A 88 1.71 -10.48 -26.49
CA GLU A 88 0.43 -9.80 -26.73
C GLU A 88 0.54 -8.30 -26.53
N SER A 89 -0.44 -7.56 -27.06
CA SER A 89 -0.48 -6.11 -26.86
C SER A 89 -0.81 -5.75 -25.41
N LYS A 90 -0.27 -4.62 -24.95
CA LYS A 90 -0.59 -4.01 -23.64
C LYS A 90 -2.11 -3.93 -23.35
N SER A 91 -2.93 -3.60 -24.35
CA SER A 91 -4.39 -3.49 -24.17
C SER A 91 -5.06 -4.84 -23.89
N THR A 92 -4.66 -5.89 -24.61
CA THR A 92 -5.16 -7.26 -24.38
C THR A 92 -4.70 -7.81 -23.04
N ILE A 93 -3.44 -7.61 -22.68
CA ILE A 93 -2.92 -8.05 -21.37
C ILE A 93 -3.69 -7.38 -20.24
N ARG A 94 -3.95 -6.07 -20.34
CA ARG A 94 -4.77 -5.33 -19.37
C ARG A 94 -6.17 -5.91 -19.23
N GLU A 95 -6.85 -6.10 -20.36
CA GLU A 95 -8.21 -6.61 -20.41
C GLU A 95 -8.30 -8.01 -19.79
N MET A 96 -7.35 -8.88 -20.13
CA MET A 96 -7.26 -10.22 -19.55
C MET A 96 -6.94 -10.21 -18.05
N ALA A 97 -6.15 -9.24 -17.58
CA ALA A 97 -5.83 -9.08 -16.16
C ALA A 97 -7.02 -8.53 -15.35
N GLY A 98 -8.09 -8.07 -16.02
CA GLY A 98 -9.24 -7.43 -15.36
C GLY A 98 -8.90 -6.11 -14.69
N LEU A 99 -7.77 -5.50 -15.04
CA LEU A 99 -7.36 -4.21 -14.50
C LEU A 99 -8.02 -3.09 -15.32
N GLY A 100 -8.71 -2.18 -14.63
CA GLY A 100 -9.38 -1.06 -15.28
C GLY A 100 -8.43 -0.14 -16.05
N HIS A 101 -8.98 0.62 -17.00
CA HIS A 101 -8.24 1.70 -17.64
C HIS A 101 -7.90 2.79 -16.61
N GLY A 102 -6.62 3.01 -16.32
CA GLY A 102 -6.23 4.11 -15.46
C GLY A 102 -4.79 4.07 -14.97
N LYS A 103 -4.48 5.08 -14.15
CA LYS A 103 -3.16 5.31 -13.55
C LYS A 103 -2.60 4.08 -12.82
N ARG A 104 -3.46 3.30 -12.17
CA ARG A 104 -3.10 2.06 -11.46
C ARG A 104 -2.41 1.06 -12.38
N PHE A 105 -3.03 0.74 -13.51
CA PHE A 105 -2.45 -0.18 -14.49
C PHE A 105 -1.13 0.37 -15.05
N GLU A 106 -1.07 1.66 -15.36
CA GLU A 106 0.15 2.30 -15.88
C GLU A 106 1.30 2.28 -14.87
N GLU A 107 1.03 2.49 -13.57
CA GLU A 107 2.02 2.38 -12.50
C GLU A 107 2.55 0.94 -12.36
N THR A 108 1.66 -0.05 -12.29
CA THR A 108 2.03 -1.47 -12.23
C THR A 108 2.81 -1.91 -13.47
N TRP A 109 2.34 -1.53 -14.66
CA TRP A 109 2.97 -1.84 -15.93
C TRP A 109 4.36 -1.21 -16.06
N GLY A 110 4.48 0.07 -15.67
CA GLY A 110 5.76 0.77 -15.65
C GLY A 110 6.76 0.12 -14.70
N ALA A 111 6.32 -0.26 -13.49
CA ALA A 111 7.16 -0.97 -12.53
C ALA A 111 7.70 -2.28 -13.09
N LEU A 112 6.84 -3.10 -13.71
CA LEU A 112 7.22 -4.40 -14.29
C LEU A 112 8.08 -4.30 -15.56
N ILE A 113 7.99 -3.19 -16.31
CA ILE A 113 8.93 -2.92 -17.40
C ILE A 113 10.27 -2.45 -16.83
N GLN A 114 10.24 -1.61 -15.80
CA GLN A 114 11.44 -1.05 -15.19
C GLN A 114 12.28 -2.10 -14.46
N ASP A 115 11.64 -3.07 -13.81
CA ASP A 115 12.31 -4.18 -13.13
C ASP A 115 12.73 -5.33 -14.06
N GLY A 116 12.37 -5.26 -15.35
CA GLY A 116 12.72 -6.25 -16.37
C GLY A 116 11.75 -7.41 -16.51
N SER A 117 10.77 -7.56 -15.60
CA SER A 117 9.82 -8.69 -15.63
C SER A 117 9.01 -8.76 -16.92
N ILE A 118 8.70 -7.62 -17.53
CA ILE A 118 8.02 -7.52 -18.83
C ILE A 118 8.96 -6.91 -19.86
N VAL A 119 9.14 -7.63 -20.96
CA VAL A 119 9.95 -7.19 -22.09
C VAL A 119 9.10 -7.01 -23.34
N ARG A 120 9.50 -6.05 -24.18
CA ARG A 120 8.91 -5.86 -25.50
C ARG A 120 9.49 -6.90 -26.46
N ASP A 121 8.61 -7.65 -27.12
CA ASP A 121 8.93 -8.71 -28.07
C ASP A 121 8.42 -8.36 -29.48
N GLY A 122 8.91 -7.25 -30.01
CA GLY A 122 8.57 -6.77 -31.36
C GLY A 122 7.19 -6.12 -31.46
N THR A 123 6.46 -6.45 -32.53
CA THR A 123 5.16 -5.88 -32.89
C THR A 123 4.20 -6.94 -33.40
N ILE A 124 2.93 -6.85 -33.03
CA ILE A 124 1.83 -7.69 -33.52
C ILE A 124 0.86 -6.87 -34.36
N ARG A 125 0.34 -7.47 -35.43
CA ARG A 125 -0.70 -6.88 -36.28
C ARG A 125 -2.06 -7.47 -35.91
N LYS A 126 -3.06 -6.62 -35.65
CA LYS A 126 -4.41 -7.06 -35.26
C LYS A 126 -5.41 -6.95 -36.41
N GLY A 127 -6.63 -7.45 -36.21
CA GLY A 127 -7.68 -7.51 -37.23
C GLY A 127 -8.09 -6.17 -37.85
N ASN A 128 -7.74 -5.05 -37.21
CA ASN A 128 -7.89 -3.69 -37.75
C ASN A 128 -6.74 -3.25 -38.67
N ASN A 129 -5.81 -4.16 -39.00
CA ASN A 129 -4.65 -3.91 -39.84
C ASN A 129 -3.63 -2.92 -39.23
N GLN A 130 -3.74 -2.60 -37.94
CA GLN A 130 -2.79 -1.77 -37.20
C GLN A 130 -1.77 -2.64 -36.48
N GLU A 131 -0.56 -2.10 -36.34
CA GLU A 131 0.55 -2.72 -35.62
C GLU A 131 0.65 -2.14 -34.21
N TYR A 132 0.91 -3.03 -33.25
CA TYR A 132 1.02 -2.71 -31.83
C TYR A 132 2.27 -3.34 -31.25
N ASP A 133 2.87 -2.70 -30.25
CA ASP A 133 3.95 -3.30 -29.49
C ASP A 133 3.45 -4.58 -28.79
N ALA A 134 4.22 -5.65 -28.94
CA ALA A 134 3.96 -6.93 -28.31
C ALA A 134 4.84 -7.08 -27.07
N PHE A 135 4.29 -7.65 -26.00
CA PHE A 135 4.96 -7.80 -24.72
C PHE A 135 4.79 -9.22 -24.21
N ARG A 136 5.84 -9.72 -23.54
CA ARG A 136 5.86 -11.01 -22.86
C ARG A 136 6.60 -10.89 -21.53
N LEU A 137 6.47 -11.92 -20.70
CA LEU A 137 7.35 -12.04 -19.53
C LEU A 137 8.76 -12.38 -20.00
N GLU A 138 9.75 -11.83 -19.30
CA GLU A 138 11.12 -12.30 -19.43
C GLU A 138 11.18 -13.76 -18.97
N ASP A 139 11.68 -14.64 -19.83
CA ASP A 139 11.95 -16.02 -19.45
C ASP A 139 13.15 -16.00 -18.51
N SER A 140 12.93 -16.16 -17.21
CA SER A 140 14.00 -16.36 -16.23
C SER A 140 14.61 -17.77 -16.33
N GLU A 141 14.88 -18.24 -17.55
CA GLU A 141 15.63 -19.47 -17.81
C GLU A 141 17.10 -19.11 -18.00
N GLY A 142 17.86 -19.02 -16.89
CA GLY A 142 19.26 -18.65 -17.00
C GLY A 142 20.08 -18.54 -15.71
N GLU A 143 19.88 -19.42 -14.72
CA GLU A 143 20.94 -19.68 -13.73
C GLU A 143 20.88 -21.15 -13.28
N THR A 144 21.71 -21.98 -13.93
CA THR A 144 22.08 -23.33 -13.48
C THR A 144 23.59 -23.37 -13.29
#